data_AF-A0A9X1GQJ7-F1
#
_entry.id   AF-A0A9X1GQJ7-F1
#
_cell.length_a   1.000
_cell.length_b   1.000
_cell.length_c   1.000
_cell.angle_alpha   90.00
_cell.angle_beta   90.00
_cell.angle_gamma   90.00
#
_symmetry.space_group_name_H-M   'P 1'
#
loop_
_entity.id
_entity.type
_entity.pdbx_description
1 polymer ?
#
loop_
_entity_poly.entity_id
_entity_poly.type
_entity_poly.pdbx_seq_one_letter_code
_entity_poly.pdbx_strand_id
1 'polypeptide(L)'
;METTASLIPEFEQLFRQKLKLNNCKLKKKRQENNYEITTPSKDVFLMYWCEFPEINLIYQHIGVRTAQTGVYEKAIRSHINFCVTSIKDKPLS
;
A
#
# COMPACT_ATOMS: atom_id res chain seq x y z
N MET A 1 7.50 -23.87 2.71
CA MET A 1 6.94 -22.72 1.98
C MET A 1 6.28 -21.85 3.01
N GLU A 2 6.81 -20.66 3.29
CA GLU A 2 6.04 -19.66 4.00
C GLU A 2 4.75 -19.43 3.21
N THR A 3 3.61 -19.70 3.83
CA THR A 3 2.33 -19.45 3.18
C THR A 3 2.21 -17.95 2.96
N THR A 4 1.66 -17.51 1.84
CA THR A 4 1.43 -16.08 1.53
C THR A 4 0.77 -15.32 2.69
N ALA A 5 0.04 -16.02 3.55
CA ALA A 5 -0.52 -15.52 4.80
C ALA A 5 0.51 -14.98 5.82
N SER A 6 1.71 -15.55 5.93
CA SER A 6 2.75 -15.08 6.87
C SER A 6 3.42 -13.79 6.40
N LEU A 7 3.43 -13.53 5.08
CA LEU A 7 4.06 -12.34 4.49
C LEU A 7 3.18 -11.08 4.61
N ILE A 8 1.86 -11.24 4.70
CA ILE A 8 0.91 -10.11 4.76
C ILE A 8 1.11 -9.25 6.02
N PRO A 9 1.21 -9.80 7.24
CA PRO A 9 1.48 -9.00 8.44
C PRO A 9 2.79 -8.21 8.34
N GLU A 10 3.83 -8.83 7.79
CA GLU A 10 5.13 -8.17 7.62
C GLU A 10 5.06 -7.03 6.59
N PHE A 11 4.43 -7.28 5.45
CA PHE A 11 4.13 -6.25 4.46
C PHE A 11 3.35 -5.10 5.08
N GLU A 12 2.27 -5.37 5.81
CA GLU A 12 1.44 -4.35 6.45
C GLU A 12 2.28 -3.48 7.41
N GLN A 13 3.15 -4.10 8.22
CA GLN A 13 4.01 -3.40 9.15
C GLN A 13 4.98 -2.46 8.43
N LEU A 14 5.71 -2.98 7.43
CA LEU A 14 6.70 -2.20 6.67
C LEU A 14 6.02 -1.08 5.87
N PHE A 15 4.90 -1.38 5.23
CA PHE A 15 4.17 -0.42 4.42
C PHE A 15 3.59 0.72 5.27
N ARG A 16 3.08 0.43 6.48
CA ARG A 16 2.67 1.47 7.45
C ARG A 16 3.81 2.39 7.84
N GLN A 17 5.03 1.87 8.00
CA GLN A 17 6.20 2.70 8.30
C GLN A 17 6.53 3.63 7.13
N LYS A 18 6.50 3.12 5.89
CA LYS A 18 6.77 3.93 4.70
C LYS A 18 5.73 5.02 4.48
N LEU A 19 4.44 4.72 4.66
CA LEU A 19 3.37 5.71 4.51
C LEU A 19 3.48 6.86 5.52
N LYS A 20 3.96 6.60 6.74
CA LYS A 20 4.20 7.66 7.74
C LYS A 20 5.23 8.68 7.28
N LEU A 21 6.23 8.30 6.48
CA LEU A 21 7.22 9.23 5.92
C LEU A 21 6.58 10.30 5.01
N ASN A 22 5.44 9.98 4.40
CA ASN A 22 4.66 10.91 3.58
C ASN A 22 3.40 11.42 4.29
N ASN A 23 3.31 11.27 5.62
CA ASN A 23 2.14 11.63 6.43
C ASN A 23 0.82 11.02 5.93
N CYS A 24 0.89 9.88 5.23
CA CYS A 24 -0.28 9.18 4.73
C CYS A 24 -0.87 8.27 5.82
N LYS A 25 -2.19 8.13 5.84
CA LYS A 25 -2.91 7.24 6.76
C LYS A 25 -3.33 5.97 6.03
N LEU A 26 -3.16 4.81 6.65
CA LEU A 26 -3.61 3.51 6.13
C LEU A 26 -4.73 2.95 7.00
N LYS A 27 -5.90 2.72 6.39
CA LYS A 27 -7.08 2.14 7.03
C LYS A 27 -7.46 0.84 6.34
N LYS A 28 -7.56 -0.26 7.09
CA LYS A 28 -8.08 -1.52 6.56
C LYS A 28 -9.60 -1.42 6.40
N LYS A 29 -10.13 -1.85 5.26
CA LYS A 29 -11.58 -1.93 4.98
C LYS A 29 -12.13 -3.25 5.51
N ARG A 30 -13.45 -3.41 5.48
CA ARG A 30 -14.14 -4.60 6.02
C ARG A 30 -13.77 -5.89 5.29
N GLN A 31 -13.46 -5.81 4.01
CA GLN A 31 -12.96 -6.95 3.24
C GLN A 31 -11.49 -7.18 3.57
N GLU A 32 -11.13 -8.44 3.80
CA GLU A 32 -9.74 -8.85 3.84
C GLU A 32 -9.07 -8.42 2.53
N ASN A 33 -7.82 -7.96 2.61
CA ASN A 33 -7.04 -7.50 1.46
C ASN A 33 -7.48 -6.18 0.81
N ASN A 34 -8.27 -5.34 1.50
CA ASN A 34 -8.66 -4.02 0.99
C ASN A 34 -8.31 -2.91 1.99
N TYR A 35 -7.65 -1.85 1.50
CA TYR A 35 -7.13 -0.75 2.30
C TYR A 35 -7.42 0.58 1.62
N GLU A 36 -7.63 1.58 2.46
CA GLU A 36 -7.74 2.97 2.07
C GLU A 36 -6.50 3.72 2.55
N ILE A 37 -5.89 4.45 1.63
CA ILE A 37 -4.75 5.33 1.90
C ILE A 37 -5.23 6.76 1.72
N THR A 38 -5.15 7.56 2.77
CA THR A 38 -5.50 8.99 2.72
C THR A 38 -4.24 9.84 2.82
N THR A 39 -4.06 10.75 1.87
CA THR A 39 -2.93 11.71 1.88
C THR A 39 -3.26 12.93 2.75
N PRO A 40 -2.25 13.74 3.13
CA PRO A 40 -2.48 15.04 3.79
C PRO A 40 -3.39 15.98 2.98
N SER A 41 -3.31 15.91 1.65
CA SER A 41 -4.15 16.67 0.72
C SER A 41 -5.58 16.11 0.59
N LYS A 42 -5.94 15.11 1.40
CA LYS A 42 -7.23 14.41 1.41
C LYS A 42 -7.52 13.61 0.14
N ASP A 43 -6.51 13.33 -0.69
CA ASP A 43 -6.65 12.34 -1.75
C ASP A 43 -6.85 10.95 -1.13
N VAL A 44 -7.66 10.12 -1.79
CA VAL A 44 -7.92 8.75 -1.36
C VAL A 44 -7.49 7.78 -2.44
N PHE A 45 -6.67 6.80 -2.04
CA PHE A 45 -6.30 5.66 -2.86
C PHE A 45 -6.83 4.38 -2.24
N LEU A 46 -7.35 3.49 -3.07
CA LEU A 46 -7.75 2.15 -2.65
C LEU A 46 -6.65 1.18 -3.09
N MET A 47 -6.12 0.46 -2.11
CA MET A 47 -5.12 -0.58 -2.30
C MET A 47 -5.77 -1.92 -2.01
N TYR A 48 -5.68 -2.87 -2.93
CA TYR A 48 -6.23 -4.20 -2.73
C TYR A 48 -5.48 -5.28 -3.51
N TRP A 49 -5.68 -6.55 -3.16
CA TRP A 49 -5.16 -7.68 -3.92
C TRP A 49 -6.14 -8.86 -3.88
N CYS A 50 -6.17 -9.62 -4.97
CA CYS A 50 -6.84 -10.93 -5.01
C CYS A 50 -5.86 -12.03 -4.60
N GLU A 51 -4.65 -12.00 -5.14
CA GLU A 51 -3.55 -12.89 -4.80
C GLU A 51 -2.34 -12.07 -4.37
N PHE A 52 -1.85 -12.28 -3.15
CA PHE A 52 -0.66 -11.58 -2.68
C PHE A 52 0.59 -12.24 -3.29
N PRO A 53 1.54 -11.47 -3.86
CA PRO A 53 1.78 -10.04 -3.68
C PRO A 53 1.37 -9.14 -4.87
N GLU A 54 0.40 -9.55 -5.68
CA GLU A 54 -0.12 -8.73 -6.78
C GLU A 54 -1.08 -7.65 -6.27
N ILE A 55 -0.50 -6.49 -5.94
CA ILE A 55 -1.22 -5.39 -5.31
C ILE A 55 -1.66 -4.37 -6.35
N ASN A 56 -2.96 -4.11 -6.37
CA ASN A 56 -3.59 -3.05 -7.14
C ASN A 56 -3.67 -1.76 -6.30
N LEU A 57 -3.45 -0.63 -6.96
CA LEU A 57 -3.65 0.70 -6.39
C LEU A 57 -4.45 1.54 -7.38
N ILE A 58 -5.61 2.04 -6.92
CA ILE A 58 -6.49 2.90 -7.72
C ILE A 58 -6.73 4.21 -6.96
N TYR A 59 -6.78 5.31 -7.70
CA TYR A 59 -7.23 6.58 -7.14
C TYR A 59 -8.75 6.61 -7.06
N GLN A 60 -9.31 6.94 -5.90
CA GLN A 60 -10.73 7.17 -5.76
C GLN A 60 -11.03 8.61 -6.19
N HIS A 61 -11.87 8.76 -7.22
CA HIS A 61 -12.23 10.08 -7.75
C HIS A 61 -13.17 10.82 -6.77
N ILE A 62 -12.59 11.51 -5.80
CA ILE A 62 -13.29 12.30 -4.78
C ILE A 62 -13.17 13.81 -5.01
N GLY A 63 -12.82 14.22 -6.24
CA GLY A 63 -12.63 15.61 -6.62
C GLY A 63 -11.67 15.76 -7.80
N VAL A 64 -11.06 16.94 -7.94
CA VAL A 64 -10.13 17.22 -9.02
C VAL A 64 -8.77 16.56 -8.74
N ARG A 65 -8.35 15.67 -9.64
CA ARG A 65 -7.01 15.09 -9.61
C ARG A 65 -5.99 16.18 -9.95
N THR A 66 -5.07 16.44 -9.03
CA THR A 66 -4.02 17.45 -9.21
C THR A 66 -2.68 16.83 -9.56
N ALA A 67 -1.70 17.65 -9.95
CA ALA A 67 -0.31 17.20 -10.09
C ALA A 67 0.21 16.57 -8.78
N GLN A 68 -0.19 17.12 -7.62
CA GLN A 68 0.16 16.59 -6.30
C GLN A 68 -0.41 15.19 -6.07
N THR A 69 -1.65 14.92 -6.52
CA THR A 69 -2.24 13.57 -6.48
C THR A 69 -1.36 12.57 -7.24
N GLY A 70 -0.81 12.97 -8.40
CA GLY A 70 0.12 12.14 -9.18
C GLY A 70 1.46 11.88 -8.48
N VAL A 71 1.97 12.85 -7.73
CA VAL A 71 3.18 12.67 -6.90
C VAL A 71 2.94 11.65 -5.79
N TYR A 72 1.81 11.75 -5.07
CA TYR A 72 1.46 10.78 -4.05
C TYR A 72 1.23 9.38 -4.63
N GLU A 73 0.56 9.27 -5.78
CA GLU A 73 0.36 7.96 -6.43
C GLU A 73 1.70 7.27 -6.71
N LYS A 74 2.66 8.00 -7.30
CA LYS A 74 4.01 7.47 -7.58
C LYS A 74 4.74 7.05 -6.31
N ALA A 75 4.68 7.88 -5.25
CA ALA A 75 5.31 7.57 -3.98
C ALA A 75 4.70 6.30 -3.34
N ILE A 76 3.37 6.19 -3.31
CA ILE A 76 2.68 5.01 -2.77
C ILE A 76 3.05 3.74 -3.57
N ARG A 77 3.06 3.80 -4.91
CA ARG A 77 3.49 2.66 -5.75
C ARG A 77 4.95 2.26 -5.48
N SER A 78 5.84 3.24 -5.33
CA SER A 78 7.24 2.98 -4.98
C SER A 78 7.37 2.28 -3.63
N HIS A 79 6.57 2.68 -2.64
CA HIS A 79 6.57 2.03 -1.32
C HIS A 79 6.03 0.60 -1.38
N ILE A 80 4.95 0.37 -2.13
CA ILE A 80 4.42 -0.99 -2.35
C ILE A 80 5.51 -1.89 -2.93
N ASN A 81 6.16 -1.46 -4.02
CA ASN A 81 7.21 -2.23 -4.69
C ASN A 81 8.39 -2.52 -3.76
N PHE A 82 8.84 -1.50 -3.00
CA PHE A 82 9.91 -1.68 -2.02
C PHE A 82 9.53 -2.73 -0.97
N CYS A 83 8.32 -2.66 -0.42
CA CYS A 83 7.87 -3.57 0.64
C CYS A 83 7.74 -5.01 0.13
N VAL A 84 7.13 -5.19 -1.05
CA VAL A 84 6.99 -6.51 -1.68
C VAL A 84 8.35 -7.13 -2.01
N THR A 85 9.30 -6.33 -2.48
CA THR A 85 10.66 -6.83 -2.77
C THR A 85 11.39 -7.22 -1.49
N SER A 86 11.30 -6.37 -0.46
CA SER A 86 11.99 -6.59 0.82
C SER A 86 11.57 -7.87 1.54
N ILE A 87 10.28 -8.24 1.46
CA ILE A 87 9.77 -9.47 2.07
C ILE A 87 10.01 -10.72 1.22
N LYS A 88 10.20 -10.57 -0.10
CA LYS A 88 10.56 -11.68 -0.99
C LYS A 88 12.03 -12.07 -0.89
N ASP A 89 12.90 -11.09 -0.66
CA ASP A 89 14.36 -11.28 -0.59
C ASP A 89 14.84 -11.75 0.79
N LYS A 90 13.94 -12.00 1.74
CA LYS A 90 14.32 -12.61 3.01
C LYS A 90 14.73 -14.07 2.77
N PRO A 91 15.96 -14.47 3.13
CA PRO A 91 16.33 -15.87 3.09
C PRO A 91 15.43 -16.64 4.06
N LEU A 92 14.87 -17.76 3.59
CA LEU A 92 14.19 -18.76 4.44
C LEU A 92 15.21 -19.23 5.48
N SER A 93 15.13 -18.68 6.70
CA SER A 93 15.93 -19.10 7.85
C SER A 93 15.34 -20.35 8.48
#